data_AF-I2JBH0-F1
#
_entry.id   AF-I2JBH0-F1
#
_cell.length_a   1.000
_cell.length_b   1.000
_cell.length_c   1.000
_cell.angle_alpha   90.00
_cell.angle_beta   90.00
_cell.angle_gamma   90.00
#
_symmetry.space_group_name_H-M   'P 1'
#
loop_
_entity.id
_entity.type
_entity.pdbx_description
1 polymer ?
#
loop_
_entity_poly.entity_id
_entity_poly.type
_entity_poly.pdbx_seq_one_letter_code
_entity_poly.pdbx_strand_id
1 'polypeptide(L)'
;MTVNIDELVKEQGFCVVPTEEKSLTLDEIRFNLLAYLENYSKMGFSFVKAGDELVELRKNQESYRLFGQCFLGAFVIGEEEQVFLLCNQEGREVFQEERIYVNTSLHTFVSSYSLFLSAVFLLKAKFYEIEQVEVEEIAVNLKDQVLTLEKPLEQELPFWEHMAYLIEEDGIVLRDDLFHILNKEQ
;
A
#
# COMPACT_ATOMS: atom_id res chain seq x y z
N MET A 1 -1.79 -14.82 1.75
CA MET A 1 -3.05 -14.94 1.00
C MET A 1 -2.98 -13.92 -0.12
N THR A 2 -3.09 -14.36 -1.37
CA THR A 2 -3.14 -13.44 -2.53
C THR A 2 -4.57 -12.92 -2.59
N VAL A 3 -4.79 -11.65 -2.24
CA VAL A 3 -6.10 -11.03 -2.42
C VAL A 3 -6.45 -11.16 -3.90
N ASN A 4 -7.57 -11.84 -4.17
CA ASN A 4 -8.06 -12.03 -5.53
C ASN A 4 -8.67 -10.69 -5.96
N ILE A 5 -7.87 -9.86 -6.64
CA ILE A 5 -8.28 -8.55 -7.16
C ILE A 5 -9.62 -8.65 -7.90
N ASP A 6 -9.87 -9.77 -8.60
CA ASP A 6 -11.13 -10.00 -9.32
C ASP A 6 -12.35 -10.08 -8.39
N GLU A 7 -12.20 -10.58 -7.16
CA GLU A 7 -13.28 -10.64 -6.18
C GLU A 7 -13.56 -9.24 -5.60
N LEU A 8 -12.52 -8.51 -5.19
CA LEU A 8 -12.65 -7.15 -4.66
C LEU A 8 -13.30 -6.20 -5.67
N VAL A 9 -12.82 -6.26 -6.92
CA VAL A 9 -13.32 -5.45 -8.04
C VAL A 9 -14.78 -5.78 -8.34
N LYS A 10 -15.15 -7.07 -8.34
CA LYS A 10 -16.54 -7.50 -8.56
C LYS A 10 -17.47 -7.10 -7.41
N GLU A 11 -17.06 -7.32 -6.16
CA GLU A 11 -17.87 -6.99 -4.97
C GLU A 11 -18.24 -5.52 -4.94
N GLN A 12 -17.30 -4.65 -5.29
CA GLN A 12 -17.53 -3.20 -5.28
C GLN A 12 -18.19 -2.68 -6.57
N GLY A 13 -18.52 -3.56 -7.52
CA GLY A 13 -19.23 -3.20 -8.76
C GLY A 13 -18.37 -2.49 -9.81
N PHE A 14 -17.05 -2.67 -9.76
CA PHE A 14 -16.14 -2.15 -10.79
C PHE A 14 -16.11 -3.09 -12.00
N CYS A 15 -16.01 -2.48 -13.18
CA CYS A 15 -15.74 -3.18 -14.43
C CYS A 15 -14.25 -3.03 -14.77
N VAL A 16 -13.58 -4.16 -15.03
CA VAL A 16 -12.23 -4.15 -15.59
C VAL A 16 -12.32 -3.80 -17.07
N VAL A 17 -11.58 -2.77 -17.50
CA VAL A 17 -11.46 -2.40 -18.90
C VAL A 17 -10.29 -3.18 -19.50
N PRO A 18 -10.47 -3.89 -20.63
CA PRO A 18 -9.36 -4.53 -21.31
C PRO A 18 -8.33 -3.46 -21.75
N THR A 19 -7.10 -3.55 -21.25
CA THR A 19 -6.00 -2.71 -21.70
C THR A 19 -5.48 -3.25 -23.03
N GLU A 20 -5.34 -2.39 -24.04
CA GLU A 20 -4.64 -2.77 -25.28
C GLU A 20 -3.15 -2.94 -24.98
N GLU A 21 -2.54 -4.04 -25.47
CA GLU A 21 -1.09 -4.23 -25.38
C GLU A 21 -0.37 -3.08 -26.10
N LYS A 22 0.31 -2.25 -25.32
CA LYS A 22 1.09 -1.12 -25.82
C LYS A 22 2.53 -1.25 -25.35
N SER A 23 3.47 -1.19 -26.28
CA SER A 23 4.90 -1.13 -25.95
C SER A 23 5.23 0.19 -25.24
N LEU A 24 5.93 0.11 -24.11
CA LEU A 24 6.46 1.28 -23.42
C LEU A 24 7.59 1.93 -24.22
N THR A 25 7.63 3.26 -24.18
CA THR A 25 8.73 4.09 -24.68
C THR A 25 9.90 4.09 -23.70
N LEU A 26 11.09 4.48 -24.18
CA LEU A 26 12.30 4.58 -23.33
C LEU A 26 12.13 5.57 -22.16
N ASP A 27 11.42 6.68 -22.39
CA ASP A 27 11.16 7.66 -21.35
C ASP A 27 10.17 7.12 -20.31
N GLU A 28 9.10 6.44 -20.74
CA GLU A 28 8.17 5.76 -19.83
C GLU A 28 8.90 4.73 -18.95
N ILE A 29 9.85 3.97 -19.50
CA ILE A 29 10.67 3.04 -18.72
C ILE A 29 11.60 3.78 -17.74
N ARG A 30 12.28 4.83 -18.20
CA ARG A 30 13.29 5.55 -17.42
C ARG A 30 12.70 6.29 -16.23
N PHE A 31 11.48 6.82 -16.37
CA PHE A 31 10.80 7.61 -15.35
C PHE A 31 9.67 6.84 -14.64
N ASN A 32 9.65 5.50 -14.78
CA ASN A 32 8.64 4.66 -14.18
C ASN A 32 8.77 4.59 -12.64
N LEU A 33 7.86 5.28 -11.95
CA LEU A 33 7.82 5.29 -10.48
C LEU A 33 7.41 3.94 -9.88
N LEU A 34 6.62 3.13 -10.59
CA LEU A 34 6.14 1.83 -10.10
C LEU A 34 7.30 0.86 -9.85
N ALA A 35 8.39 0.99 -10.60
CA ALA A 35 9.58 0.17 -10.45
C ALA A 35 10.29 0.37 -9.09
N TYR A 36 10.02 1.47 -8.37
CA TYR A 36 10.58 1.73 -7.04
C TYR A 36 9.80 1.07 -5.90
N LEU A 37 8.59 0.58 -6.17
CA LEU A 37 7.75 -0.03 -5.14
C LEU A 37 8.21 -1.45 -4.86
N GLU A 38 8.76 -1.72 -3.68
CA GLU A 38 9.10 -3.07 -3.26
C GLU A 38 7.89 -3.84 -2.73
N ASN A 39 7.85 -5.15 -2.95
CA ASN A 39 6.78 -5.96 -2.38
C ASN A 39 7.08 -6.24 -0.90
N TYR A 40 6.04 -6.15 -0.06
CA TYR A 40 6.09 -6.56 1.34
C TYR A 40 5.00 -7.59 1.64
N SER A 41 5.25 -8.81 1.18
CA SER A 41 4.29 -9.93 1.18
C SER A 41 3.74 -10.27 2.56
N LYS A 42 4.49 -10.01 3.64
CA LYS A 42 4.08 -10.24 5.03
C LYS A 42 2.83 -9.45 5.42
N MET A 43 2.64 -8.28 4.83
CA MET A 43 1.44 -7.44 5.00
C MET A 43 0.65 -7.36 3.68
N GLY A 44 0.80 -8.33 2.79
CA GLY A 44 0.07 -8.38 1.52
C GLY A 44 0.44 -7.30 0.50
N PHE A 45 1.47 -6.47 0.75
CA PHE A 45 1.87 -5.45 -0.22
C PHE A 45 2.43 -6.09 -1.49
N SER A 46 1.79 -5.80 -2.61
CA SER A 46 2.17 -6.27 -3.94
C SER A 46 1.85 -5.21 -4.97
N PHE A 47 2.80 -4.90 -5.83
CA PHE A 47 2.68 -3.83 -6.83
C PHE A 47 3.03 -4.33 -8.23
N VAL A 48 2.35 -3.76 -9.22
CA VAL A 48 2.78 -3.86 -10.61
C VAL A 48 4.07 -3.09 -10.79
N LYS A 49 4.88 -3.48 -11.79
CA LYS A 49 6.22 -2.92 -12.00
C LYS A 49 6.28 -1.98 -13.17
N ALA A 50 5.27 -1.95 -14.02
CA ALA A 50 5.27 -1.17 -15.24
C ALA A 50 3.89 -0.55 -15.54
N GLY A 51 3.88 0.54 -16.30
CA GLY A 51 2.64 1.29 -16.60
C GLY A 51 1.67 0.52 -17.49
N ASP A 52 2.17 -0.38 -18.33
CA ASP A 52 1.39 -1.30 -19.18
C ASP A 52 0.79 -2.47 -18.39
N GLU A 53 1.25 -2.71 -17.15
CA GLU A 53 0.65 -3.66 -16.21
C GLU A 53 -0.50 -3.06 -15.40
N LEU A 54 -0.77 -1.75 -15.53
CA LEU A 54 -1.90 -1.11 -14.86
C LEU A 54 -3.23 -1.63 -15.39
N VAL A 55 -4.16 -1.90 -14.47
CA VAL A 55 -5.51 -2.35 -14.81
C VAL A 55 -6.48 -1.20 -14.64
N GLU A 56 -7.16 -0.80 -15.72
CA GLU A 56 -8.19 0.24 -15.65
C GLU A 56 -9.48 -0.34 -15.06
N LEU A 57 -10.00 0.34 -14.03
CA LEU A 57 -11.25 0.03 -13.34
C LEU A 57 -12.24 1.18 -13.57
N ARG A 58 -13.47 0.84 -13.92
CA ARG A 58 -14.56 1.84 -14.07
C ARG A 58 -15.75 1.49 -13.20
N LYS A 59 -16.29 2.51 -12.52
CA LYS A 59 -17.56 2.43 -11.80
C LYS A 59 -18.32 3.72 -12.02
N ASN A 60 -19.52 3.62 -12.59
CA ASN A 60 -20.33 4.77 -12.99
C ASN A 60 -19.58 5.72 -13.93
N GLN A 61 -19.32 6.96 -13.49
CA GLN A 61 -18.59 7.99 -14.24
C GLN A 61 -17.12 8.10 -13.81
N GLU A 62 -16.67 7.32 -12.83
CA GLU A 62 -15.29 7.38 -12.32
C GLU A 62 -14.42 6.30 -12.98
N SER A 63 -13.20 6.69 -13.35
CA SER A 63 -12.14 5.77 -13.78
C SER A 63 -10.94 5.77 -12.82
N TYR A 64 -10.35 4.60 -12.65
CA TYR A 64 -9.19 4.38 -11.80
C TYR A 64 -8.17 3.46 -12.48
N ARG A 65 -6.91 3.57 -12.09
CA ARG A 65 -5.84 2.64 -12.51
C ARG A 65 -5.30 1.90 -11.30
N LEU A 66 -5.57 0.61 -11.23
CA LEU A 66 -5.06 -0.29 -10.21
C LEU A 66 -3.57 -0.53 -10.41
N PHE A 67 -2.78 -0.34 -9.36
CA PHE A 67 -1.33 -0.52 -9.40
C PHE A 67 -0.76 -1.39 -8.27
N GLY A 68 -1.57 -1.74 -7.28
CA GLY A 68 -1.14 -2.64 -6.22
C GLY A 68 -2.22 -2.95 -5.21
N GLN A 69 -1.82 -3.64 -4.15
CA GLN A 69 -2.70 -4.02 -3.05
C GLN A 69 -1.92 -4.20 -1.75
N CYS A 70 -2.62 -4.21 -0.63
CA CYS A 70 -2.16 -4.68 0.67
C CYS A 70 -3.27 -5.51 1.35
N PHE A 71 -3.01 -5.94 2.59
CA PHE A 71 -3.99 -6.65 3.41
C PHE A 71 -5.32 -5.90 3.66
N LEU A 72 -5.37 -4.57 3.47
CA LEU A 72 -6.56 -3.73 3.67
C LEU A 72 -7.33 -3.43 2.38
N GLY A 73 -6.82 -3.84 1.21
CA GLY A 73 -7.49 -3.57 -0.07
C GLY A 73 -6.54 -3.27 -1.22
N ALA A 74 -7.05 -2.58 -2.24
CA ALA A 74 -6.37 -2.33 -3.50
C ALA A 74 -6.02 -0.84 -3.67
N PHE A 75 -4.79 -0.56 -4.10
CA PHE A 75 -4.33 0.80 -4.39
C PHE A 75 -4.62 1.18 -5.83
N VAL A 76 -5.26 2.34 -6.00
CA VAL A 76 -5.64 2.86 -7.30
C VAL A 76 -5.23 4.32 -7.46
N ILE A 77 -4.92 4.69 -8.69
CA ILE A 77 -4.71 6.08 -9.10
C ILE A 77 -6.02 6.62 -9.66
N GLY A 78 -6.52 7.72 -9.09
CA GLY A 78 -7.71 8.45 -9.56
C GLY A 78 -7.44 9.30 -10.80
N GLU A 79 -8.48 9.98 -11.28
CA GLU A 79 -8.44 10.80 -12.50
C GLU A 79 -7.52 12.02 -12.37
N GLU A 80 -7.44 12.59 -11.16
CA GLU A 80 -6.56 13.72 -10.84
C GLU A 80 -5.20 13.24 -10.28
N GLU A 81 -4.79 12.01 -10.59
CA GLU A 81 -3.53 11.36 -10.20
C GLU A 81 -3.36 11.08 -8.69
N GLN A 82 -4.38 11.33 -7.86
CA GLN A 82 -4.32 10.97 -6.43
C GLN A 82 -4.36 9.47 -6.23
N VAL A 83 -3.81 9.02 -5.10
CA VAL A 83 -3.81 7.62 -4.70
C VAL A 83 -4.90 7.38 -3.67
N PHE A 84 -5.72 6.37 -3.94
CA PHE A 84 -6.75 5.87 -3.04
C PHE A 84 -6.51 4.40 -2.70
N LEU A 85 -7.01 3.98 -1.54
CA LEU A 85 -7.20 2.58 -1.19
C LEU A 85 -8.69 2.24 -1.35
N LEU A 86 -9.01 1.28 -2.20
CA LEU A 86 -10.31 0.63 -2.25
C LEU A 86 -10.34 -0.48 -1.21
N CYS A 87 -11.11 -0.30 -0.14
CA CYS A 87 -11.09 -1.17 1.03
C CYS A 87 -11.71 -2.53 0.75
N ASN A 88 -11.01 -3.61 1.11
CA ASN A 88 -11.62 -4.94 1.24
C ASN A 88 -12.45 -5.03 2.53
N GLN A 89 -12.86 -6.24 2.94
CA GLN A 89 -13.62 -6.39 4.17
C GLN A 89 -12.83 -5.86 5.38
N GLU A 90 -11.57 -6.25 5.52
CA GLU A 90 -10.68 -5.84 6.61
C GLU A 90 -10.48 -4.32 6.62
N GLY A 91 -10.24 -3.71 5.46
CA GLY A 91 -10.14 -2.26 5.32
C GLY A 91 -11.41 -1.54 5.75
N ARG A 92 -12.60 -2.08 5.43
CA ARG A 92 -13.88 -1.50 5.86
C ARG A 92 -14.10 -1.65 7.36
N GLU A 93 -13.60 -2.72 7.99
CA GLU A 93 -13.64 -2.87 9.44
C GLU A 93 -12.75 -1.83 10.15
N VAL A 94 -11.59 -1.54 9.58
CA VAL A 94 -10.65 -0.53 10.12
C VAL A 94 -11.16 0.90 9.91
N PHE A 95 -11.51 1.25 8.67
CA PHE A 95 -11.75 2.64 8.28
C PHE A 95 -13.22 3.03 8.24
N GLN A 96 -14.15 2.07 8.25
CA GLN A 96 -15.60 2.30 8.11
C GLN A 96 -15.99 3.00 6.79
N GLU A 97 -15.11 2.99 5.79
CA GLU A 97 -15.33 3.57 4.46
C GLU A 97 -14.90 2.60 3.35
N GLU A 98 -15.52 2.71 2.17
CA GLU A 98 -15.18 1.89 1.00
C GLU A 98 -13.92 2.37 0.27
N ARG A 99 -13.62 3.67 0.35
CA ARG A 99 -12.51 4.32 -0.36
C ARG A 99 -11.83 5.32 0.56
N ILE A 100 -10.52 5.15 0.72
CA ILE A 100 -9.70 6.00 1.57
C ILE A 100 -8.69 6.78 0.73
N TYR A 101 -8.56 8.07 0.99
CA TYR A 101 -7.47 8.89 0.46
C TYR A 101 -6.14 8.48 1.09
N VAL A 102 -5.11 8.29 0.27
CA VAL A 102 -3.80 7.81 0.72
C VAL A 102 -2.72 8.85 0.48
N ASN A 103 -2.63 9.38 -0.73
CA ASN A 103 -1.62 10.38 -1.10
C ASN A 103 -2.08 11.25 -2.28
N THR A 104 -1.49 12.44 -2.38
CA THR A 104 -1.74 13.41 -3.47
C THR A 104 -1.33 12.89 -4.84
N SER A 105 -0.33 12.00 -4.90
CA SER A 105 0.19 11.47 -6.16
C SER A 105 0.90 10.14 -5.97
N LEU A 106 1.12 9.40 -7.07
CA LEU A 106 1.95 8.19 -7.06
C LEU A 106 3.38 8.48 -6.57
N HIS A 107 3.96 9.63 -6.91
CA HIS A 107 5.28 10.03 -6.41
C HIS A 107 5.30 10.14 -4.88
N THR A 108 4.29 10.81 -4.31
CA THR A 108 4.16 10.98 -2.86
C THR A 108 3.91 9.64 -2.17
N PHE A 109 3.11 8.76 -2.79
CA PHE A 109 2.91 7.39 -2.32
C PHE A 109 4.21 6.58 -2.30
N VAL A 110 4.98 6.58 -3.38
CA VAL A 110 6.27 5.86 -3.47
C VAL A 110 7.23 6.34 -2.37
N SER A 111 7.29 7.64 -2.15
CA SER A 111 8.13 8.24 -1.10
C SER A 111 7.65 7.81 0.30
N SER A 112 6.35 7.91 0.58
CA SER A 112 5.74 7.52 1.86
C SER A 112 5.89 6.03 2.14
N TYR A 113 5.68 5.19 1.13
CA TYR A 113 5.86 3.75 1.23
C TYR A 113 7.32 3.36 1.46
N SER A 114 8.26 4.05 0.83
CA SER A 114 9.70 3.85 1.06
C SER A 114 10.10 4.20 2.49
N LEU A 115 9.53 5.27 3.05
CA LEU A 115 9.72 5.63 4.47
C LEU A 115 9.14 4.56 5.40
N PHE A 116 7.95 4.03 5.08
CA PHE A 116 7.37 2.92 5.82
C PHE A 116 8.28 1.68 5.79
N LEU A 117 8.81 1.29 4.63
CA LEU A 117 9.75 0.17 4.55
C LEU A 117 11.04 0.43 5.33
N SER A 118 11.54 1.67 5.32
CA SER A 118 12.69 2.06 6.15
C SER A 118 12.39 1.86 7.64
N ALA A 119 11.21 2.29 8.11
CA ALA A 119 10.76 2.06 9.49
C ALA A 119 10.71 0.56 9.84
N VAL A 120 10.16 -0.27 8.94
CA VAL A 120 10.17 -1.73 9.09
C VAL A 120 11.59 -2.29 9.22
N PHE A 121 12.55 -1.77 8.45
CA PHE A 121 13.94 -2.19 8.55
C PHE A 121 14.63 -1.70 9.83
N LEU A 122 14.28 -0.52 10.34
CA LEU A 122 14.76 -0.04 11.64
C LEU A 122 14.28 -0.92 12.78
N LEU A 123 12.98 -1.27 12.80
CA LEU A 123 12.42 -2.23 13.75
C LEU A 123 13.17 -3.57 13.68
N LYS A 124 13.37 -4.09 12.45
CA LYS A 124 14.15 -5.31 12.25
C LYS A 124 15.57 -5.17 12.76
N ALA A 125 16.26 -4.06 12.53
CA ALA A 125 17.66 -3.92 12.94
C ALA A 125 17.86 -4.05 14.45
N LYS A 126 16.84 -3.69 15.26
CA LYS A 126 16.87 -3.74 16.72
C LYS A 126 16.25 -5.01 17.32
N PHE A 127 15.56 -5.84 16.53
CA PHE A 127 14.98 -7.13 16.92
C PHE A 127 14.45 -7.19 18.38
N TYR A 128 14.68 -8.28 19.10
CA TYR A 128 14.25 -8.52 20.49
C TYR A 128 14.83 -7.53 21.53
N GLU A 129 15.63 -6.56 21.09
CA GLU A 129 16.28 -5.56 21.93
C GLU A 129 15.56 -4.22 21.89
N ILE A 130 14.61 -4.03 20.98
CA ILE A 130 13.90 -2.76 20.85
C ILE A 130 13.02 -2.49 22.08
N GLU A 131 13.14 -1.28 22.64
CA GLU A 131 12.26 -0.82 23.71
C GLU A 131 10.99 -0.20 23.13
N GLN A 132 9.87 -0.26 23.85
CA GLN A 132 8.58 0.30 23.40
C GLN A 132 8.68 1.79 23.03
N VAL A 133 9.47 2.57 23.80
CA VAL A 133 9.69 3.99 23.51
C VAL A 133 10.36 4.21 22.16
N GLU A 134 11.25 3.30 21.74
CA GLU A 134 11.90 3.39 20.44
C GLU A 134 10.96 3.00 19.29
N VAL A 135 10.02 2.09 19.54
CA VAL A 135 8.95 1.74 18.59
C VAL A 135 8.04 2.97 18.35
N GLU A 136 7.60 3.61 19.44
CA GLU A 136 6.80 4.84 19.40
C GLU A 136 7.55 5.96 18.65
N GLU A 137 8.84 6.16 18.93
CA GLU A 137 9.66 7.14 18.20
C GLU A 137 9.72 6.87 16.69
N ILE A 138 9.83 5.60 16.28
CA ILE A 138 9.83 5.22 14.86
C ILE A 138 8.47 5.52 14.21
N ALA A 139 7.36 5.19 14.88
CA ALA A 139 6.01 5.43 14.36
C ALA A 139 5.70 6.93 14.21
N VAL A 140 6.00 7.73 15.24
CA VAL A 140 5.83 9.18 15.22
C VAL A 140 6.67 9.80 14.10
N ASN A 141 7.92 9.37 13.97
CA ASN A 141 8.81 9.87 12.91
C ASN A 141 8.29 9.53 11.51
N LEU A 142 7.77 8.31 11.30
CA LEU A 142 7.11 7.95 10.04
C LEU A 142 5.93 8.89 9.74
N LYS A 143 5.04 9.09 10.72
CA LYS A 143 3.86 9.96 10.57
C LYS A 143 4.27 11.39 10.19
N ASP A 144 5.23 11.97 10.90
CA ASP A 144 5.70 13.34 10.66
C ASP A 144 6.34 13.51 9.28
N GLN A 145 7.15 12.54 8.84
CA GLN A 145 7.76 12.59 7.51
C GLN A 145 6.70 12.48 6.40
N VAL A 146 5.73 11.58 6.55
CA VAL A 146 4.63 11.43 5.57
C VAL A 146 3.78 12.70 5.51
N LEU A 147 3.42 13.28 6.65
CA LEU A 147 2.69 14.56 6.70
C LEU A 147 3.47 15.70 6.04
N THR A 148 4.80 15.68 6.10
CA THR A 148 5.64 16.69 5.46
C THR A 148 5.61 16.57 3.93
N LEU A 149 5.50 15.35 3.40
CA LEU A 149 5.42 15.10 1.96
C LEU A 149 4.10 15.57 1.33
N GLU A 150 3.00 15.60 2.09
CA GLU A 150 1.67 15.95 1.59
C GLU A 150 1.33 17.46 1.69
N LYS A 151 2.22 18.30 2.24
CA LYS A 151 1.89 19.73 2.45
C LYS A 151 1.77 20.51 1.13
N PRO A 152 0.71 21.33 0.97
CA PRO A 152 -0.31 21.68 1.96
C PRO A 152 -1.39 20.59 2.12
N LEU A 153 -1.66 20.22 3.39
CA LEU A 153 -2.59 19.15 3.73
C LEU A 153 -4.02 19.71 3.77
N GLU A 154 -4.88 19.29 2.86
CA GLU A 154 -6.31 19.61 2.87
C GLU A 154 -7.17 18.48 3.48
N GLN A 155 -6.60 17.29 3.64
CA GLN A 155 -7.32 16.07 4.02
C GLN A 155 -6.54 15.24 5.04
N GLU A 156 -7.24 14.47 5.87
CA GLU A 156 -6.61 13.50 6.78
C GLU A 156 -5.94 12.35 5.99
N LEU A 157 -4.96 11.69 6.61
CA LEU A 157 -4.21 10.57 6.02
C LEU A 157 -4.48 9.25 6.78
N PRO A 158 -5.73 8.79 6.87
CA PRO A 158 -6.11 7.70 7.77
C PRO A 158 -5.35 6.40 7.47
N PHE A 159 -4.98 6.16 6.20
CA PHE A 159 -4.16 5.01 5.84
C PHE A 159 -2.79 5.05 6.54
N TRP A 160 -2.06 6.16 6.45
CA TRP A 160 -0.72 6.28 7.04
C TRP A 160 -0.76 6.38 8.56
N GLU A 161 -1.81 6.97 9.12
CA GLU A 161 -2.05 6.93 10.56
C GLU A 161 -2.25 5.50 11.06
N HIS A 162 -3.00 4.69 10.32
CA HIS A 162 -3.16 3.28 10.65
C HIS A 162 -1.85 2.48 10.49
N MET A 163 -1.04 2.78 9.47
CA MET A 163 0.28 2.13 9.32
C MET A 163 1.22 2.49 10.47
N ALA A 164 1.19 3.73 10.98
CA ALA A 164 1.94 4.13 12.16
C ALA A 164 1.42 3.43 13.43
N TYR A 165 0.10 3.38 13.61
CA TYR A 165 -0.54 2.65 14.72
C TYR A 165 -0.12 1.16 14.75
N LEU A 166 -0.06 0.50 13.60
CA LEU A 166 0.40 -0.89 13.53
C LEU A 166 1.88 -1.05 13.91
N ILE A 167 2.71 -0.03 13.71
CA ILE A 167 4.09 -0.05 14.22
C ILE A 167 4.08 0.02 15.74
N GLU A 168 3.33 0.95 16.33
CA GLU A 168 3.26 1.18 17.78
C GLU A 168 2.78 -0.05 18.56
N GLU A 169 1.79 -0.76 18.01
CA GLU A 169 1.14 -1.91 18.66
C GLU A 169 1.72 -3.28 18.26
N ASP A 170 2.93 -3.32 17.67
CA ASP A 170 3.56 -4.54 17.15
C ASP A 170 2.65 -5.33 16.17
N GLY A 171 1.77 -4.61 15.47
CA GLY A 171 0.86 -5.13 14.46
C GLY A 171 1.52 -5.38 13.10
N ILE A 172 2.76 -4.91 12.88
CA ILE A 172 3.53 -5.19 11.67
C ILE A 172 4.24 -6.53 11.78
N VAL A 173 3.91 -7.45 10.88
CA VAL A 173 4.59 -8.75 10.81
C VAL A 173 6.02 -8.57 10.30
N LEU A 174 7.04 -8.69 11.17
CA LEU A 174 8.46 -8.48 10.83
C LEU A 174 9.15 -9.74 10.28
N ARG A 175 8.80 -10.92 10.79
CA ARG A 175 9.44 -12.19 10.42
C ARG A 175 8.49 -13.09 9.63
N ASP A 176 9.05 -13.99 8.83
CA ASP A 176 8.23 -15.07 8.27
C ASP A 176 7.87 -16.03 9.40
N ASP A 177 6.61 -16.43 9.44
CA ASP A 177 6.16 -17.34 10.45
C ASP A 177 6.66 -18.76 10.15
N LEU A 178 7.64 -19.22 10.93
CA LEU A 178 8.29 -20.51 10.76
C LEU A 178 7.48 -21.68 11.33
N PHE A 179 6.25 -21.47 11.82
CA PHE A 179 5.41 -22.58 12.32
C PHE A 179 5.20 -23.69 11.29
N HIS A 180 5.26 -23.38 9.98
CA HIS A 180 5.22 -24.37 8.91
C HIS A 180 6.40 -25.36 8.91
N ILE A 181 7.52 -25.03 9.57
CA ILE A 181 8.65 -25.95 9.79
C ILE A 181 8.28 -27.02 10.83
N LEU A 182 7.53 -26.65 11.88
CA LEU A 182 7.09 -27.59 12.93
C LEU A 182 6.02 -28.56 12.42
N ASN A 183 5.21 -28.14 11.44
CA ASN A 183 4.13 -28.95 10.87
C ASN A 183 4.60 -29.94 9.78
N LYS A 184 5.90 -30.06 9.51
CA LYS A 184 6.44 -31.10 8.59
C LYS A 184 6.74 -32.44 9.28
N GLU A 185 6.57 -32.54 10.60
CA GLU A 185 6.86 -33.76 11.37
C GLU A 185 5.61 -34.54 11.83
N GLN A 186 4.42 -34.31 11.24
CA GLN A 186 3.20 -35.09 11.54
C GLN A 186 2.59 -35.73 10.30
#